data_AF-A0A7J2YMM8-F1
#
_entry.id   AF-A0A7J2YMM8-F1
#
_cell.length_a   1.000
_cell.length_b   1.000
_cell.length_c   1.000
_cell.angle_alpha   90.00
_cell.angle_beta   90.00
_cell.angle_gamma   90.00
#
_symmetry.space_group_name_H-M   'P 1'
#
loop_
_entity.id
_entity.type
_entity.pdbx_description
1 polymer ?
#
loop_
_entity_poly.entity_id
_entity_poly.type
_entity_poly.pdbx_seq_one_letter_code
_entity_poly.pdbx_strand_id
1 'polypeptide(L)'
;MNSKINFNPKQINKKLLSVLPKRAQDVLVKRYGLDKDAEKQTLESIGSSYGITRERVRQIEDYAIRSIRKSDEYKNIGSYFDQLKALIEALGGVVSETELLNQAANSESLRNHVH
;
A
#
# COMPACT_ATOMS: atom_id res chain seq x y z
N MET A 1 -16.61 -13.35 -19.03
CA MET A 1 -15.51 -12.49 -19.56
C MET A 1 -14.54 -12.26 -18.40
N ASN A 2 -13.40 -12.93 -18.38
CA ASN A 2 -12.41 -12.83 -17.30
C ASN A 2 -11.49 -11.62 -17.55
N SER A 3 -11.92 -10.45 -17.12
CA SER A 3 -11.07 -9.25 -17.16
C SER A 3 -10.12 -9.30 -15.97
N LYS A 4 -8.97 -9.96 -16.14
CA LYS A 4 -7.89 -9.86 -15.16
C LYS A 4 -7.37 -8.42 -15.14
N ILE A 5 -7.42 -7.78 -13.98
CA ILE A 5 -6.92 -6.42 -13.83
C ILE A 5 -5.39 -6.44 -13.90
N ASN A 6 -4.78 -5.49 -14.62
CA ASN A 6 -3.33 -5.30 -14.56
C ASN A 6 -2.94 -4.52 -13.28
N PHE A 7 -3.29 -5.08 -12.12
CA PHE A 7 -2.99 -4.50 -10.83
C PHE A 7 -1.66 -5.06 -10.32
N ASN A 8 -0.63 -4.20 -10.24
CA ASN A 8 0.66 -4.56 -9.64
C ASN A 8 0.88 -3.75 -8.35
N PRO A 9 0.49 -4.30 -7.17
CA PRO A 9 0.60 -3.60 -5.90
C PRO A 9 2.02 -3.10 -5.61
N LYS A 10 3.05 -3.89 -5.94
CA LYS A 10 4.46 -3.54 -5.70
C LYS A 10 4.88 -2.30 -6.48
N GLN A 11 4.49 -2.22 -7.76
CA GLN A 11 4.80 -1.07 -8.60
C GLN A 11 4.04 0.18 -8.15
N ILE A 12 2.76 0.02 -7.78
CA ILE A 12 1.91 1.11 -7.29
C ILE A 12 2.46 1.68 -5.98
N ASN A 13 2.79 0.83 -5.01
CA ASN A 13 3.40 1.25 -3.75
C ASN A 13 4.71 1.99 -3.98
N LYS A 14 5.58 1.50 -4.89
CA LYS A 14 6.85 2.16 -5.21
C LYS A 14 6.64 3.58 -5.78
N LYS A 15 5.66 3.78 -6.66
CA LYS A 15 5.30 5.10 -7.21
C LYS A 15 4.72 6.04 -6.15
N LEU A 16 3.79 5.55 -5.32
CA LEU A 16 3.23 6.35 -4.23
C LEU A 16 4.30 6.81 -3.25
N LEU A 17 5.22 5.91 -2.88
CA LEU A 17 6.28 6.21 -1.93
C LEU A 17 7.37 7.12 -2.52
N SER A 18 7.55 7.20 -3.84
CA SER A 18 8.59 8.04 -4.45
C SER A 18 8.33 9.54 -4.34
N VAL A 19 7.11 9.96 -4.02
CA VAL A 19 6.77 11.38 -3.80
C VAL A 19 7.23 11.89 -2.43
N LEU A 20 7.71 11.00 -1.56
CA LEU A 20 8.05 11.31 -0.18
C LEU A 20 9.56 11.53 0.01
N PRO A 21 9.93 12.41 0.96
CA PRO A 21 11.30 12.44 1.46
C PRO A 21 11.72 11.08 2.01
N LYS A 22 13.00 10.74 1.88
CA LYS A 22 13.56 9.41 2.22
C LYS A 22 13.15 8.92 3.62
N ARG A 23 13.17 9.81 4.63
CA ARG A 23 12.79 9.48 6.01
C ARG A 23 11.31 9.16 6.16
N ALA A 24 10.43 9.90 5.49
CA ALA A 24 8.99 9.66 5.52
C ALA A 24 8.62 8.36 4.78
N GLN A 25 9.30 8.09 3.66
CA GLN A 25 9.21 6.82 2.95
C GLN A 25 9.61 5.66 3.86
N ASP A 26 10.77 5.72 4.52
CA ASP A 26 11.24 4.64 5.40
C ASP A 26 10.29 4.37 6.58
N VAL A 27 9.75 5.44 7.20
CA VAL A 27 8.75 5.30 8.27
C VAL A 27 7.50 4.55 7.77
N LEU A 28 6.97 4.88 6.60
CA LEU A 28 5.81 4.16 6.05
C LEU A 28 6.14 2.72 5.67
N VAL A 29 7.31 2.47 5.07
CA VAL A 29 7.75 1.12 4.70
C VAL A 29 7.82 0.22 5.93
N LYS A 30 8.46 0.69 7.01
CA LYS A 30 8.54 -0.03 8.30
C LYS A 30 7.18 -0.18 8.96
N ARG A 31 6.33 0.86 8.93
CA ARG A 31 5.04 0.85 9.60
C ARG A 31 4.08 -0.20 9.00
N TYR A 32 4.08 -0.33 7.67
CA TYR A 32 3.13 -1.16 6.95
C TYR A 32 3.74 -2.44 6.34
N GLY A 33 5.05 -2.66 6.48
CA GLY A 33 5.73 -3.84 5.94
C GLY A 33 5.70 -3.86 4.40
N LEU A 34 6.05 -2.73 3.77
CA LEU A 34 5.90 -2.56 2.31
C LEU A 34 7.11 -3.05 1.50
N ASP A 35 8.13 -3.59 2.14
CA ASP A 35 9.30 -4.20 1.50
C ASP A 35 9.27 -5.72 1.62
N LYS A 36 10.02 -6.43 0.78
CA LYS A 36 10.00 -7.89 0.65
C LYS A 36 10.26 -8.63 1.96
N ASP A 37 11.07 -8.06 2.84
CA ASP A 37 11.50 -8.66 4.10
C ASP A 37 11.13 -7.78 5.33
N ALA A 38 10.26 -6.78 5.14
CA ALA A 38 9.92 -5.83 6.19
C ALA A 38 8.71 -6.30 6.99
N GLU A 39 8.94 -6.70 8.24
CA GLU A 39 7.85 -6.87 9.22
C GLU A 39 7.22 -5.52 9.60
N LYS A 40 5.92 -5.54 9.92
CA LYS A 40 5.21 -4.36 10.40
C LYS A 40 5.75 -3.95 11.78
N GLN A 41 6.24 -2.72 11.88
CA GLN A 41 6.76 -2.17 13.13
C GLN A 41 5.75 -1.23 13.81
N THR A 42 5.81 -1.15 15.14
CA THR A 42 5.02 -0.18 15.91
C THR A 42 5.65 1.22 15.82
N LEU A 43 4.85 2.27 16.02
CA LEU A 43 5.36 3.64 16.07
C LEU A 43 6.45 3.83 17.12
N GLU A 44 6.37 3.07 18.22
CA GLU A 44 7.33 3.10 19.31
C GLU A 44 8.65 2.42 18.91
N SER A 45 8.60 1.24 18.29
CA SER A 45 9.78 0.55 17.75
C SER A 45 10.50 1.41 16.70
N ILE A 46 9.74 2.01 15.77
CA ILE A 46 10.29 2.94 14.78
C ILE A 46 10.92 4.16 15.48
N GLY A 47 10.24 4.72 16.48
CA GLY A 47 10.72 5.86 17.25
C GLY A 47 12.06 5.58 17.92
N SER A 48 12.17 4.43 18.60
CA SER A 48 13.40 3.94 19.22
C SER A 48 14.53 3.80 18.20
N SER A 49 14.27 3.23 17.01
CA SER A 49 15.30 3.09 15.96
C SER A 49 15.83 4.43 15.42
N TYR A 50 15.03 5.49 15.51
CA TYR A 50 15.34 6.83 15.04
C TYR A 50 15.77 7.80 16.14
N GLY A 51 15.78 7.37 17.42
CA GLY A 51 16.03 8.23 18.57
C GLY A 51 14.99 9.35 18.73
N ILE A 52 13.74 9.12 18.34
CA ILE A 52 12.64 10.09 18.43
C ILE A 52 11.44 9.52 19.17
N THR A 53 10.57 10.39 19.66
CA THR A 53 9.35 9.98 20.36
C THR A 53 8.36 9.30 19.41
N ARG A 54 7.51 8.42 19.97
CA ARG A 54 6.36 7.82 19.27
C ARG A 54 5.50 8.86 18.56
N GLU A 55 5.24 9.99 19.22
CA GLU A 55 4.42 11.06 18.65
C GLU A 55 5.11 11.72 17.45
N ARG A 56 6.44 11.86 17.46
CA ARG A 56 7.16 12.37 16.30
C ARG A 56 7.05 11.44 15.10
N VAL A 57 7.06 10.11 15.32
CA VAL A 57 6.82 9.13 14.25
C VAL A 57 5.39 9.28 13.70
N ARG A 58 4.39 9.41 14.58
CA ARG A 58 2.98 9.63 14.18
C ARG A 58 2.83 10.88 13.30
N GLN A 59 3.51 11.97 13.65
CA GLN A 59 3.51 13.20 12.84
C GLN A 59 4.13 12.98 11.45
N ILE A 60 5.22 12.20 11.37
CA ILE A 60 5.87 11.86 10.09
C ILE A 60 4.94 11.00 9.24
N GLU A 61 4.28 10.00 9.83
CA GLU A 61 3.27 9.16 9.17
C GLU A 61 2.12 10.03 8.62
N ASP A 62 1.53 10.89 9.45
CA ASP A 62 0.44 11.80 9.05
C ASP A 62 0.89 12.75 7.93
N TYR A 63 2.13 13.26 7.98
CA TYR A 63 2.70 14.09 6.91
C TYR A 63 2.87 13.30 5.61
N ALA A 64 3.37 12.07 5.70
CA ALA A 64 3.62 11.20 4.56
C ALA A 64 2.31 10.85 3.84
N ILE A 65 1.30 10.40 4.58
CA ILE A 65 -0.01 10.05 4.02
C ILE A 65 -0.65 11.28 3.36
N ARG A 66 -0.60 12.45 4.00
CA ARG A 66 -1.14 13.69 3.42
C ARG A 66 -0.41 14.12 2.15
N SER A 67 0.92 13.97 2.12
CA SER A 67 1.73 14.28 0.94
C SER A 67 1.40 13.35 -0.22
N ILE A 68 1.24 12.05 0.05
CA ILE A 68 0.79 11.09 -0.96
C ILE A 68 -0.58 11.48 -1.52
N ARG A 69 -1.58 11.72 -0.66
CA ARG A 69 -2.95 12.06 -1.10
C ARG A 69 -3.04 13.30 -1.99
N LYS A 70 -2.09 14.24 -1.87
CA LYS A 70 -2.03 15.47 -2.66
C LYS A 70 -1.22 15.32 -3.96
N SER A 71 -0.48 14.24 -4.13
CA SER A 71 0.39 14.05 -5.29
C SER A 71 -0.40 13.67 -6.55
N ASP A 72 0.16 13.97 -7.71
CA ASP A 72 -0.42 13.54 -8.98
C ASP A 72 -0.35 12.02 -9.15
N GLU A 73 0.64 11.36 -8.56
CA GLU A 73 0.71 9.88 -8.51
C GLU A 73 -0.54 9.27 -7.86
N TYR A 74 -1.05 9.86 -6.78
CA TYR A 74 -2.27 9.37 -6.14
C TYR A 74 -3.50 9.54 -7.04
N LYS A 75 -3.61 10.67 -7.76
CA LYS A 75 -4.69 10.89 -8.73
C LYS A 75 -4.63 9.87 -9.87
N ASN A 76 -3.43 9.60 -10.39
CA ASN A 76 -3.20 8.64 -11.47
C ASN A 76 -3.59 7.21 -11.08
N ILE A 77 -3.53 6.89 -9.78
CA ILE A 77 -3.89 5.56 -9.28
C ILE A 77 -5.41 5.38 -9.11
N GLY A 78 -6.21 6.44 -9.14
CA GLY A 78 -7.68 6.36 -9.03
C GLY A 78 -8.30 5.35 -10.00
N SER A 79 -7.80 5.28 -11.23
CA SER A 79 -8.24 4.32 -12.25
C SER A 79 -8.08 2.85 -11.84
N TYR A 80 -7.10 2.51 -11.00
CA TYR A 80 -6.95 1.15 -10.48
C TYR A 80 -7.98 0.84 -9.39
N PHE A 81 -8.35 1.83 -8.58
CA PHE A 81 -9.41 1.67 -7.58
C PHE A 81 -10.78 1.50 -8.23
N ASP A 82 -11.05 2.23 -9.31
CA ASP A 82 -12.27 2.06 -10.09
C ASP A 82 -12.37 0.65 -10.69
N GLN A 83 -11.25 0.12 -11.21
CA GLN A 83 -11.17 -1.27 -11.70
C GLN A 83 -11.41 -2.28 -10.58
N LEU A 84 -10.77 -2.10 -9.41
CA LEU A 84 -10.98 -2.95 -8.23
C LEU A 84 -12.43 -2.92 -7.75
N LYS A 85 -13.06 -1.74 -7.72
CA LYS A 85 -14.47 -1.58 -7.36
C LYS A 85 -15.37 -2.32 -8.35
N ALA A 86 -15.16 -2.15 -9.66
CA ALA A 86 -15.92 -2.85 -10.69
C ALA A 86 -15.77 -4.37 -10.57
N LEU A 87 -14.59 -4.88 -10.19
CA LEU A 87 -14.37 -6.30 -9.92
C LEU A 87 -15.19 -6.78 -8.72
N ILE A 88 -15.15 -6.05 -7.61
CA ILE A 88 -15.93 -6.39 -6.41
C ILE A 88 -17.42 -6.39 -6.72
N GLU A 89 -17.92 -5.39 -7.46
CA GLU A 89 -19.32 -5.32 -7.88
C GLU A 89 -19.69 -6.48 -8.81
N ALA A 90 -18.82 -6.83 -9.78
CA ALA A 90 -19.02 -7.99 -10.65
C ALA A 90 -19.05 -9.33 -9.90
N LEU A 91 -18.43 -9.40 -8.73
CA LEU A 91 -18.42 -10.56 -7.85
C LEU A 91 -19.54 -10.55 -6.79
N GLY A 92 -20.51 -9.65 -6.92
CA GLY A 92 -21.67 -9.59 -6.03
C GLY A 92 -21.53 -8.63 -4.84
N GLY A 93 -20.54 -7.72 -4.88
CA GLY A 93 -20.37 -6.63 -3.92
C GLY A 93 -19.66 -7.01 -2.62
N VAL A 94 -19.71 -8.28 -2.21
CA VAL A 94 -18.95 -8.82 -1.08
C VAL A 94 -18.17 -10.03 -1.55
N VAL A 95 -16.85 -10.00 -1.39
CA VAL A 95 -15.94 -11.00 -1.93
C VAL A 95 -14.98 -11.45 -0.84
N SER A 96 -14.72 -12.76 -0.74
CA SER A 96 -13.64 -13.24 0.12
C SER A 96 -12.29 -12.73 -0.38
N GLU A 97 -11.37 -12.43 0.54
CA GLU A 97 -10.04 -11.93 0.17
C GLU A 97 -9.33 -12.89 -0.79
N THR A 98 -9.38 -14.19 -0.51
CA THR A 98 -8.77 -15.23 -1.34
C THR A 98 -9.32 -15.20 -2.78
N GLU A 99 -10.62 -15.04 -2.94
CA GLU A 99 -11.27 -15.02 -4.25
C GLU A 99 -10.98 -13.73 -5.01
N LEU A 100 -10.98 -12.60 -4.30
CA LEU A 100 -10.58 -11.31 -4.85
C LEU A 100 -9.14 -11.35 -5.36
N LEU A 101 -8.21 -11.87 -4.56
CA LEU A 101 -6.80 -11.98 -4.93
C LEU A 101 -6.59 -12.96 -6.09
N ASN A 102 -7.33 -14.07 -6.12
CA ASN A 102 -7.23 -15.05 -7.20
C ASN A 102 -7.65 -14.47 -8.56
N GLN A 103 -8.63 -13.57 -8.58
CA GLN A 103 -9.11 -12.92 -9.81
C GLN A 103 -8.33 -11.65 -10.18
N ALA A 104 -7.94 -10.85 -9.19
CA ALA A 104 -7.22 -9.60 -9.42
C ALA A 104 -5.74 -9.84 -9.80
N ALA A 105 -5.12 -10.91 -9.32
CA ALA A 105 -3.70 -11.18 -9.56
C ALA A 105 -3.47 -12.06 -10.80
N ASN A 106 -2.64 -11.59 -11.72
CA ASN A 106 -2.21 -12.36 -12.89
C ASN A 106 -1.22 -13.50 -12.55
N SER A 107 -0.57 -13.44 -11.39
CA SER A 107 0.42 -14.40 -10.93
C SER A 107 0.37 -14.60 -9.41
N GLU A 108 0.84 -15.75 -8.94
CA GLU A 108 0.93 -16.08 -7.52
C GLU A 108 1.81 -15.08 -6.74
N SER A 109 2.83 -14.51 -7.38
CA SER A 109 3.71 -13.47 -6.82
C SER A 109 3.05 -12.10 -6.57
N LEU A 110 1.85 -11.88 -7.11
CA LEU A 110 1.01 -10.69 -6.95
C LEU A 110 -0.14 -10.92 -5.96
N ARG A 111 -0.43 -12.17 -5.59
CA ARG A 111 -1.27 -12.52 -4.44
C ARG A 111 -0.39 -12.29 -3.21
N ASN A 112 -0.67 -11.26 -2.43
CA ASN A 112 0.21 -10.86 -1.32
C ASN A 112 0.62 -12.06 -0.45
N HIS A 113 1.92 -12.22 -0.23
CA HIS A 113 2.46 -13.02 0.87
C HIS A 113 2.32 -12.17 2.14
N VAL A 114 1.25 -12.37 2.89
CA VAL A 114 1.28 -12.17 4.34
C VAL A 114 1.47 -13.56 4.92
N HIS A 115 2.73 -13.93 5.16
CA HIS A 115 3.08 -15.03 6.05
C HIS A 115 3.55 -14.43 7.37
#